data_AF-A0A8T7DSE8-F1
#
_entry.id   AF-A0A8T7DSE8-F1
#
_cell.length_a   1.000
_cell.length_b   1.000
_cell.length_c   1.000
_cell.angle_alpha   90.00
_cell.angle_beta   90.00
_cell.angle_gamma   90.00
#
_symmetry.space_group_name_H-M   'P 1'
#
loop_
_entity.id
_entity.type
_entity.pdbx_description
1 polymer ?
#
loop_
_entity_poly.entity_id
_entity_poly.type
_entity_poly.pdbx_seq_one_letter_code
_entity_poly.pdbx_strand_id
1 'polypeptide(L)'
;MTLTAVIILFGALILLAGSIIIINPDLVFGLLDRHADSLGLHVLAVVIRVIIGLVLIVEAGVSRFPLVIEIIGWLSIIAAAVFALIGRKNFLRLMNRVLSLAKPYGRMGGMFAIGFGGFLIYAFI
;
A
#
# COMPACT_ATOMS: atom_id res chain seq x y z
N MET A 1 13.73 -7.52 15.74
CA MET A 1 12.33 -7.34 15.27
C MET A 1 11.96 -8.59 14.51
N THR A 2 10.88 -9.29 14.87
CA THR A 2 10.38 -10.42 14.07
C THR A 2 9.75 -9.90 12.77
N LEU A 3 9.79 -10.68 11.69
CA LEU A 3 9.20 -10.29 10.39
C LEU A 3 7.69 -10.01 10.52
N THR A 4 7.01 -10.76 11.38
CA THR A 4 5.61 -10.52 11.78
C THR A 4 5.37 -9.11 12.31
N ALA A 5 6.28 -8.56 13.13
CA ALA A 5 6.14 -7.20 13.67
C ALA A 5 6.21 -6.12 12.58
N VAL A 6 6.96 -6.38 11.49
CA VAL A 6 6.99 -5.48 10.32
C VAL A 6 5.61 -5.44 9.65
N ILE A 7 4.95 -6.58 9.51
CA ILE A 7 3.61 -6.66 8.91
C ILE A 7 2.58 -5.95 9.78
N ILE A 8 2.61 -6.17 11.10
CA ILE A 8 1.68 -5.50 12.03
C ILE A 8 1.90 -3.98 12.00
N LEU A 9 3.15 -3.52 12.02
CA LEU A 9 3.47 -2.10 11.90
C LEU A 9 2.96 -1.53 10.57
N PHE A 10 3.18 -2.24 9.47
CA PHE A 10 2.71 -1.82 8.15
C PHE A 10 1.17 -1.77 8.09
N GLY A 11 0.49 -2.77 8.63
CA GLY A 11 -0.98 -2.79 8.76
C GLY A 11 -1.49 -1.63 9.61
N ALA A 12 -0.82 -1.31 10.71
CA ALA A 12 -1.16 -0.17 11.57
C ALA A 12 -0.98 1.16 10.84
N LEU A 13 0.10 1.32 10.07
CA LEU A 13 0.32 2.51 9.23
C LEU A 13 -0.78 2.66 8.16
N ILE A 14 -1.20 1.57 7.52
CA ILE A 14 -2.30 1.59 6.56
C ILE A 14 -3.62 1.97 7.26
N LEU A 15 -3.89 1.41 8.44
CA LEU A 15 -5.10 1.71 9.21
C LEU A 15 -5.14 3.18 9.61
N LEU A 16 -4.02 3.73 10.09
CA LEU A 16 -3.89 5.15 10.40
C LEU A 16 -4.08 6.02 9.15
N ALA A 17 -3.41 5.69 8.04
CA ALA A 17 -3.58 6.41 6.78
C ALA A 17 -5.05 6.38 6.30
N GLY A 18 -5.70 5.22 6.37
CA GLY A 18 -7.11 5.06 6.03
C GLY A 18 -8.03 5.92 6.89
N SER A 19 -7.79 5.95 8.21
CA SER A 19 -8.50 6.81 9.16
C SER A 19 -8.35 8.28 8.81
N ILE A 20 -7.12 8.74 8.51
CA ILE A 20 -6.87 10.12 8.08
C ILE A 20 -7.61 10.42 6.78
N ILE A 21 -7.60 9.51 5.79
CA ILE A 21 -8.30 9.70 4.52
C ILE A 21 -9.81 9.84 4.69
N ILE A 22 -10.42 9.12 5.64
CA ILE A 22 -11.87 9.25 5.92
C ILE A 22 -12.19 10.64 6.50
N ILE A 23 -11.40 11.09 7.47
CA ILE A 23 -11.61 12.37 8.17
C ILE A 23 -11.32 13.54 7.22
N ASN A 24 -10.15 13.52 6.59
CA ASN A 24 -9.68 14.57 5.70
C ASN A 24 -8.83 13.96 4.55
N PRO A 25 -9.46 13.61 3.43
CA PRO A 25 -8.77 12.99 2.29
C PRO A 25 -7.71 13.93 1.68
N ASP A 26 -7.92 15.24 1.74
CA ASP A 26 -7.03 16.23 1.12
C ASP A 26 -5.65 16.28 1.78
N LEU A 27 -5.52 15.89 3.06
CA LEU A 27 -4.22 15.79 3.71
C LEU A 27 -3.33 14.76 3.02
N VAL A 28 -3.87 13.56 2.74
CA VAL A 28 -3.10 12.48 2.12
C VAL A 28 -2.96 12.72 0.62
N PHE A 29 -4.05 13.00 -0.08
CA PHE A 29 -3.99 13.23 -1.52
C PHE A 29 -3.19 14.48 -1.87
N GLY A 30 -3.25 15.55 -1.07
CA GLY A 30 -2.45 16.75 -1.26
C GLY A 30 -0.95 16.52 -1.04
N LEU A 31 -0.56 15.68 -0.07
CA LEU A 31 0.83 15.26 0.10
C LEU A 31 1.33 14.44 -1.09
N LEU A 32 0.49 13.51 -1.58
CA LEU A 32 0.79 12.73 -2.77
C LEU A 32 0.93 13.62 -4.01
N ASP A 33 0.04 14.58 -4.22
CA ASP A 33 0.08 15.53 -5.35
C ASP A 33 1.39 16.33 -5.36
N ARG A 34 1.80 16.85 -4.18
CA ARG A 34 3.04 17.65 -4.02
C ARG A 34 4.31 16.86 -4.28
N HIS A 35 4.32 15.56 -3.97
CA HIS A 35 5.49 14.70 -4.12
C HIS A 35 5.36 13.72 -5.29
N ALA A 36 4.29 13.78 -6.07
CA ALA A 36 3.99 12.86 -7.16
C ALA A 36 5.14 12.81 -8.16
N ASP A 37 5.73 13.97 -8.50
CA ASP A 37 6.83 14.09 -9.44
C ASP A 37 8.21 13.74 -8.86
N SER A 38 8.31 13.43 -7.57
CA SER A 38 9.59 13.09 -6.97
C SER A 38 10.03 11.67 -7.37
N LEU A 39 11.29 11.56 -7.80
CA LEU A 39 11.94 10.25 -8.03
C LEU A 39 11.89 9.38 -6.77
N GLY A 40 11.98 10.02 -5.60
CA GLY A 40 11.89 9.36 -4.30
C GLY A 40 10.57 8.62 -4.11
N LEU A 41 9.42 9.21 -4.47
CA LEU A 41 8.12 8.57 -4.30
C LEU A 41 7.99 7.31 -5.15
N HIS A 42 8.45 7.35 -6.42
CA HIS A 42 8.40 6.18 -7.31
C HIS A 42 9.30 5.06 -6.79
N VAL A 43 10.57 5.36 -6.48
CA VAL A 43 11.51 4.35 -5.97
C VAL A 43 11.02 3.77 -4.64
N LEU A 44 10.59 4.62 -3.71
CA LEU A 44 10.07 4.19 -2.41
C LEU A 44 8.82 3.31 -2.58
N ALA A 45 7.90 3.69 -3.46
CA ALA A 45 6.68 2.93 -3.76
C ALA A 45 6.98 1.52 -4.32
N VAL A 46 8.03 1.37 -5.12
CA VAL A 46 8.47 0.07 -5.65
C VAL A 46 9.17 -0.73 -4.56
N VAL A 47 10.16 -0.14 -3.89
CA VAL A 47 10.98 -0.81 -2.87
C VAL A 47 10.11 -1.32 -1.71
N ILE A 48 9.22 -0.48 -1.18
CA ILE A 48 8.31 -0.89 -0.10
C ILE A 48 7.42 -2.06 -0.55
N ARG A 49 6.87 -2.03 -1.77
CA ARG A 49 6.02 -3.13 -2.28
C ARG A 49 6.77 -4.45 -2.41
N VAL A 50 8.04 -4.41 -2.85
CA VAL A 50 8.88 -5.61 -2.92
C VAL A 50 9.17 -6.16 -1.53
N ILE A 51 9.63 -5.30 -0.62
CA ILE A 51 9.96 -5.70 0.77
C ILE A 51 8.72 -6.29 1.45
N ILE A 52 7.61 -5.56 1.47
CA ILE A 52 6.37 -6.03 2.10
C ILE A 52 5.85 -7.30 1.42
N GLY A 53 5.89 -7.38 0.08
CA GLY A 53 5.44 -8.56 -0.65
C GLY A 53 6.24 -9.81 -0.29
N LEU A 54 7.57 -9.70 -0.22
CA LEU A 54 8.43 -10.80 0.21
C LEU A 54 8.18 -11.20 1.66
N VAL A 55 8.06 -10.21 2.56
CA VAL A 55 7.78 -10.48 3.98
C VAL A 55 6.43 -11.21 4.15
N LEU A 56 5.40 -10.82 3.40
CA LEU A 56 4.10 -11.49 3.42
C LEU A 56 4.20 -12.94 2.92
N ILE A 57 4.93 -13.21 1.84
CA ILE A 57 5.09 -14.58 1.31
C ILE A 57 5.84 -15.46 2.31
N VAL A 58 6.94 -14.97 2.88
CA VAL A 58 7.76 -15.72 3.85
C VAL A 58 6.97 -16.04 5.12
N GLU A 59 6.21 -15.07 5.62
CA GLU A 59 5.41 -15.23 6.85
C GLU A 59 4.00 -15.80 6.59
N ALA A 60 3.64 -16.13 5.33
CA ALA A 60 2.30 -16.60 5.01
C ALA A 60 1.91 -17.84 5.84
N GLY A 61 2.85 -18.77 6.05
CA GLY A 61 2.62 -20.03 6.77
C GLY A 61 2.30 -19.87 8.27
N VAL A 62 2.67 -18.76 8.89
CA VAL A 62 2.35 -18.47 10.31
C VAL A 62 1.07 -17.64 10.46
N SER A 63 0.50 -17.14 9.37
CA SER A 63 -0.74 -16.36 9.40
C SER A 63 -1.98 -17.24 9.58
N ARG A 64 -3.08 -16.64 10.07
CA ARG A 64 -4.40 -17.28 10.13
C ARG A 64 -4.97 -17.61 8.74
N PHE A 65 -4.48 -16.94 7.69
CA PHE A 65 -4.98 -17.07 6.33
C PHE A 65 -3.83 -17.23 5.31
N PRO A 66 -3.06 -18.34 5.34
CA PRO A 66 -1.82 -18.47 4.57
C PRO A 66 -1.99 -18.21 3.07
N LEU A 67 -3.00 -18.83 2.45
CA LEU A 67 -3.29 -18.67 1.02
C LEU A 67 -3.59 -17.21 0.64
N VAL A 68 -4.38 -16.51 1.47
CA VAL A 68 -4.77 -15.11 1.19
C VAL A 68 -3.56 -14.19 1.29
N ILE A 69 -2.74 -14.36 2.32
CA ILE A 69 -1.52 -13.58 2.53
C ILE A 69 -0.52 -13.83 1.39
N GLU A 70 -0.34 -15.08 0.97
CA GLU A 70 0.55 -15.43 -0.13
C GLU A 70 0.12 -14.76 -1.44
N ILE A 71 -1.18 -14.81 -1.76
CA ILE A 71 -1.75 -14.12 -2.95
C ILE A 71 -1.49 -12.62 -2.87
N ILE A 72 -1.74 -11.98 -1.72
CA ILE A 72 -1.49 -10.54 -1.53
C ILE A 72 0.00 -10.22 -1.72
N GLY A 73 0.88 -11.07 -1.21
CA GLY A 73 2.32 -10.92 -1.35
C GLY A 73 2.77 -10.96 -2.82
N TRP A 74 2.32 -11.96 -3.58
CA TRP A 74 2.59 -12.05 -5.01
C TRP A 74 2.02 -10.89 -5.80
N LEU A 75 0.78 -10.47 -5.51
CA LEU A 75 0.18 -9.28 -6.12
C LEU A 75 1.01 -8.02 -5.88
N SER A 76 1.56 -7.85 -4.68
CA SER A 76 2.44 -6.72 -4.34
C SER A 76 3.72 -6.73 -5.18
N ILE A 77 4.36 -7.90 -5.33
CA ILE A 77 5.59 -8.06 -6.13
C ILE A 77 5.30 -7.78 -7.61
N ILE A 78 4.23 -8.34 -8.17
CA ILE A 78 3.83 -8.12 -9.55
C ILE A 78 3.55 -6.63 -9.80
N ALA A 79 2.82 -5.98 -8.90
CA ALA A 79 2.55 -4.54 -9.00
C ALA A 79 3.85 -3.71 -8.95
N ALA A 80 4.79 -4.08 -8.09
CA ALA A 80 6.10 -3.43 -8.02
C ALA A 80 6.90 -3.60 -9.32
N ALA A 81 6.91 -4.81 -9.89
CA ALA A 81 7.56 -5.10 -11.17
C ALA A 81 6.93 -4.29 -12.31
N VAL A 82 5.60 -4.24 -12.39
CA VAL A 82 4.89 -3.41 -13.38
C VAL A 82 5.27 -1.94 -13.22
N PHE A 83 5.25 -1.39 -11.99
CA PHE A 83 5.64 0.00 -11.75
C PHE A 83 7.12 0.29 -12.04
N ALA A 84 8.01 -0.68 -11.86
CA ALA A 84 9.40 -0.57 -12.26
C ALA A 84 9.54 -0.54 -13.80
N LEU A 85 8.81 -1.39 -14.51
CA LEU A 85 8.90 -1.56 -15.97
C LEU A 85 8.30 -0.40 -16.76
N ILE A 86 7.15 0.14 -16.36
CA ILE A 86 6.50 1.24 -17.09
C ILE A 86 7.34 2.53 -17.07
N GLY A 87 8.29 2.65 -16.13
CA GLY A 87 9.14 3.83 -15.98
C GLY A 87 8.41 5.06 -15.43
N ARG A 88 9.20 6.07 -15.03
CA ARG A 88 8.72 7.26 -14.30
C ARG A 88 7.61 8.02 -15.04
N LYS A 89 7.78 8.29 -16.34
CA LYS A 89 6.83 9.12 -17.10
C LYS A 89 5.42 8.51 -17.12
N ASN A 90 5.33 7.18 -17.26
CA ASN A 90 4.05 6.49 -17.25
C ASN A 90 3.50 6.35 -15.82
N PHE A 91 4.36 6.12 -14.83
CA PHE A 91 3.98 6.13 -13.41
C PHE A 91 3.32 7.46 -13.01
N LEU A 92 3.92 8.59 -13.38
CA LEU A 92 3.36 9.93 -13.12
C LEU A 92 2.01 10.11 -13.80
N ARG A 93 1.89 9.69 -15.07
CA ARG A 93 0.63 9.77 -15.82
C ARG A 93 -0.47 8.91 -15.16
N LEU A 94 -0.13 7.72 -14.67
CA LEU A 94 -1.05 6.86 -13.94
C LEU A 94 -1.43 7.47 -12.59
N MET A 95 -0.46 7.99 -11.84
CA MET A 95 -0.70 8.62 -10.54
C MET A 95 -1.66 9.80 -10.68
N ASN A 96 -1.45 10.69 -11.65
CA ASN A 96 -2.32 11.84 -11.88
C ASN A 96 -3.75 11.42 -12.28
N ARG A 97 -3.89 10.37 -13.09
CA ARG A 97 -5.20 9.80 -13.45
C ARG A 97 -5.89 9.17 -12.24
N VAL A 98 -5.15 8.42 -11.42
CA VAL A 98 -5.71 7.77 -10.24
C VAL A 98 -6.08 8.81 -9.20
N LEU A 99 -5.24 9.82 -8.94
CA LEU A 99 -5.52 10.90 -8.00
C LEU A 99 -6.76 11.72 -8.41
N SER A 100 -6.92 12.03 -9.71
CA SER A 100 -8.10 12.76 -10.17
C SER A 100 -9.40 11.95 -10.03
N LEU A 101 -9.34 10.64 -10.28
CA LEU A 101 -10.45 9.72 -10.07
C LEU A 101 -10.72 9.41 -8.59
N ALA A 102 -9.68 9.40 -7.76
CA ALA A 102 -9.76 9.03 -6.36
C ALA A 102 -10.18 10.18 -5.45
N LYS A 103 -9.86 11.45 -5.79
CA LYS A 103 -10.25 12.63 -5.00
C LYS A 103 -11.76 12.65 -4.65
N PRO A 104 -12.70 12.45 -5.59
CA PRO A 104 -14.14 12.39 -5.28
C PRO A 104 -14.54 11.22 -4.38
N TYR A 105 -13.84 10.08 -4.49
CA TYR A 105 -14.13 8.84 -3.78
C TYR A 105 -13.16 8.57 -2.63
N GLY A 106 -12.44 9.60 -2.17
CA GLY A 106 -11.33 9.46 -1.22
C GLY A 106 -11.73 8.70 0.04
N ARG A 107 -12.89 9.05 0.60
CA ARG A 107 -13.44 8.41 1.81
C ARG A 107 -13.68 6.91 1.64
N MET A 108 -14.13 6.46 0.46
CA MET A 108 -14.27 5.03 0.18
C MET A 108 -12.91 4.33 0.16
N GLY A 109 -11.90 4.96 -0.45
CA GLY A 109 -10.52 4.48 -0.40
C GLY A 109 -9.99 4.36 1.04
N GLY A 110 -10.33 5.32 1.90
CA GLY A 110 -10.02 5.28 3.33
C GLY A 110 -10.66 4.10 4.06
N MET A 111 -11.94 3.79 3.77
CA MET A 111 -12.62 2.60 4.32
C MET A 111 -11.95 1.30 3.89
N PHE A 112 -11.59 1.17 2.61
CA PHE A 112 -10.83 0.02 2.12
C PHE A 112 -9.46 -0.10 2.80
N ALA A 113 -8.76 1.02 2.99
CA ALA A 113 -7.47 1.04 3.68
C ALA A 113 -7.61 0.58 5.14
N ILE A 114 -8.59 1.08 5.90
CA ILE A 114 -8.84 0.63 7.27
C ILE A 114 -9.13 -0.88 7.31
N GLY A 115 -10.03 -1.36 6.45
CA GLY A 115 -10.37 -2.77 6.37
C GLY A 115 -9.15 -3.64 6.06
N PHE A 116 -8.33 -3.22 5.09
CA PHE A 116 -7.12 -3.94 4.71
C PHE A 116 -6.04 -3.91 5.80
N GLY A 117 -5.80 -2.75 6.42
CA GLY A 117 -4.84 -2.60 7.52
C GLY A 117 -5.25 -3.42 8.76
N GLY A 118 -6.52 -3.37 9.13
CA GLY A 118 -7.08 -4.19 10.20
C GLY A 118 -7.02 -5.69 9.90
N PHE A 119 -7.31 -6.08 8.66
CA PHE A 119 -7.17 -7.47 8.20
C PHE A 119 -5.72 -7.98 8.34
N LEU A 120 -4.73 -7.19 7.90
CA LEU A 120 -3.32 -7.56 8.03
C LEU A 120 -2.92 -7.75 9.50
N ILE A 121 -3.36 -6.88 10.40
CA ILE A 121 -3.08 -7.03 11.83
C ILE A 121 -3.74 -8.30 12.37
N TYR A 122 -5.01 -8.53 12.06
CA TYR A 122 -5.77 -9.69 12.52
C TYR A 122 -5.24 -11.02 11.98
N ALA A 123 -4.64 -11.03 10.78
CA ALA A 123 -4.07 -12.24 10.19
C ALA A 123 -2.83 -12.77 10.92
N PHE A 124 -2.15 -11.93 11.73
CA PHE A 124 -0.84 -12.22 12.34
C PHE A 124 -0.80 -12.09 13.86
N ILE A 125 -1.91 -11.69 14.49
CA ILE A 125 -2.18 -11.84 15.93
C ILE A 125 -2.95 -13.13 16.13
#